data_AF-A0A174G7M0-F1
#
_entry.id   AF-A0A174G7M0-F1
#
_cell.length_a   1.000
_cell.length_b   1.000
_cell.length_c   1.000
_cell.angle_alpha   90.00
_cell.angle_beta   90.00
_cell.angle_gamma   90.00
#
_symmetry.space_group_name_H-M   'P 1'
#
loop_
_entity.id
_entity.type
_entity.pdbx_description
1 polymer ?
#
loop_
_entity_poly.entity_id
_entity_poly.type
_entity_poly.pdbx_seq_one_letter_code
_entity_poly.pdbx_strand_id
1 'polypeptide(L)' 'MKQLGNLSIVCAKRPDVLMQVYGGRVSVHVGEGPERARMDAAWDDDKMIQLIIRELNFGRYAAPSRGKAA' A
#
# COMPACT_ATOMS: atom_id res chain seq x y z
N MET A 1 7.33 7.89 -12.15
CA MET A 1 7.92 8.26 -10.84
C MET A 1 6.98 9.07 -9.93
N LYS A 2 5.92 9.74 -10.42
CA LYS A 2 5.04 10.53 -9.53
C LYS A 2 4.25 9.64 -8.55
N GLN A 3 3.93 8.41 -8.94
CA GLN A 3 3.04 7.56 -8.11
C GLN A 3 3.76 6.91 -6.93
N LEU A 4 5.08 6.70 -7.01
CA LEU A 4 5.84 6.16 -5.87
C LEU A 4 5.78 7.08 -4.65
N GLY A 5 5.87 8.40 -4.87
CA GLY A 5 5.67 9.41 -3.81
C GLY A 5 4.24 9.45 -3.28
N ASN A 6 3.23 9.29 -4.14
CA ASN A 6 1.84 9.19 -3.68
C ASN A 6 1.61 7.93 -2.84
N LEU A 7 2.18 6.81 -3.25
CA LEU A 7 2.12 5.55 -2.52
C LEU A 7 2.77 5.68 -1.14
N SER A 8 3.95 6.30 -1.04
CA SER A 8 4.61 6.49 0.25
C SER A 8 3.79 7.34 1.22
N ILE A 9 3.09 8.37 0.75
CA ILE A 9 2.17 9.17 1.57
C ILE A 9 0.96 8.36 2.05
N VAL A 10 0.42 7.47 1.20
CA VAL A 10 -0.69 6.58 1.59
C VAL A 10 -0.23 5.59 2.65
N CYS A 11 0.92 4.93 2.45
CA CYS A 11 1.49 4.00 3.41
C CYS A 11 1.86 4.69 4.74
N ALA A 12 2.44 5.89 4.70
CA ALA A 12 2.86 6.63 5.90
C ALA A 12 1.69 7.00 6.83
N LYS A 13 0.45 7.05 6.31
CA LYS A 13 -0.76 7.33 7.11
C LYS A 13 -1.37 6.08 7.75
N ARG A 14 -0.81 4.90 7.47
CA ARG A 14 -1.40 3.60 7.80
C ARG A 14 -0.44 2.75 8.62
N PRO A 15 -0.67 2.61 9.94
CA PRO A 15 0.23 1.85 10.82
C PRO A 15 0.22 0.35 10.50
N ASP A 16 -0.84 -0.14 9.86
CA ASP A 16 -0.98 -1.53 9.41
C ASP A 16 -0.27 -1.82 8.08
N VAL A 17 0.46 -0.85 7.51
CA VAL A 17 1.08 -0.98 6.19
C VAL A 17 2.59 -0.73 6.25
N LEU A 18 3.36 -1.66 5.67
CA LEU A 18 4.81 -1.53 5.49
C LEU A 18 5.15 -1.44 4.00
N MET A 19 5.78 -0.34 3.60
CA MET A 19 6.36 -0.16 2.26
C MET A 19 7.87 -0.42 2.32
N GLN A 20 8.36 -1.28 1.42
CA GLN A 20 9.78 -1.54 1.21
C GLN A 20 10.15 -1.22 -0.24
N VAL A 21 11.29 -0.57 -0.45
CA VAL A 21 11.87 -0.36 -1.77
C VAL A 21 13.22 -1.04 -1.82
N TYR A 22 13.39 -1.98 -2.75
CA TYR A 22 14.62 -2.74 -2.90
C TYR A 22 14.74 -3.29 -4.32
N GLY A 23 15.95 -3.25 -4.90
CA GLY A 23 16.23 -3.85 -6.21
C GLY A 23 15.35 -3.34 -7.36
N GLY A 24 15.01 -2.05 -7.38
CA GLY A 24 14.14 -1.46 -8.42
C GLY A 24 12.66 -1.84 -8.28
N ARG A 25 12.25 -2.40 -7.15
CA ARG A 25 10.86 -2.77 -6.86
C ARG A 25 10.35 -2.07 -5.61
N VAL A 26 9.04 -1.90 -5.56
CA VAL A 26 8.29 -1.55 -4.35
C VAL A 26 7.43 -2.74 -3.92
N SER A 27 7.48 -3.04 -2.63
CA SER A 27 6.69 -4.08 -1.98
C SER A 27 5.88 -3.45 -0.87
N VAL A 28 4.56 -3.66 -0.88
CA VAL A 28 3.64 -3.18 0.13
C VAL A 28 3.07 -4.38 0.88
N HIS A 29 3.24 -4.39 2.20
CA HIS A 29 2.69 -5.39 3.09
C HIS A 29 1.56 -4.79 3.92
N VAL A 30 0.44 -5.48 4.05
CA VAL A 30 -0.75 -5.03 4.81
C VAL A 30 -1.08 -6.05 5.89
N GLY A 31 -1.26 -5.58 7.12
CA GLY A 31 -1.50 -6.40 8.30
C GLY A 31 -0.22 -6.84 9.03
N GLU A 32 -0.38 -7.72 10.01
CA GLU A 32 0.67 -8.17 10.92
C GLU A 32 0.94 -9.68 10.79
N GLY A 33 2.12 -10.11 11.22
CA GLY A 33 2.47 -11.53 11.26
C GLY A 33 2.74 -12.18 9.88
N PRO A 34 2.78 -13.52 9.83
CA PRO A 34 3.10 -14.27 8.61
C PRO A 34 2.00 -14.19 7.55
N GLU A 35 0.75 -13.89 7.95
CA GLU A 35 -0.41 -13.79 7.06
C GLU A 35 -0.55 -12.42 6.37
N ARG A 36 0.41 -11.51 6.57
CA ARG A 36 0.37 -10.18 5.96
C ARG A 36 0.25 -10.28 4.44
N ALA A 37 -0.74 -9.60 3.87
CA ALA A 37 -0.91 -9.55 2.43
C ALA A 37 0.25 -8.79 1.80
N ARG A 38 0.67 -9.17 0.59
CA ARG A 38 1.77 -8.54 -0.13
C ARG A 38 1.36 -8.16 -1.55
N MET A 39 1.75 -6.95 -1.94
CA MET A 39 1.59 -6.42 -3.29
C MET A 39 2.95 -5.91 -3.78
N ASP A 40 3.29 -6.14 -5.05
CA ASP A 40 4.58 -5.78 -5.63
C ASP A 40 4.44 -5.11 -6.99
N ALA A 41 5.30 -4.14 -7.26
CA ALA A 41 5.46 -3.51 -8.57
C ALA A 41 6.91 -3.11 -8.82
N ALA A 42 7.28 -2.90 -10.08
CA ALA A 42 8.48 -2.14 -10.39
C ALA A 42 8.31 -0.69 -9.89
N TRP A 43 9.36 -0.10 -9.34
CA TRP A 43 9.31 1.24 -8.73
C TRP A 43 8.97 2.38 -9.71
N ASP A 44 9.11 2.13 -11.01
CA ASP A 44 8.89 3.04 -12.13
C ASP A 44 7.61 2.70 -12.92
N ASP A 45 6.91 1.61 -12.59
CA ASP A 45 5.60 1.27 -13.17
C ASP A 45 4.48 2.05 -12.47
N ASP A 46 4.28 3.29 -12.92
CA ASP A 46 3.27 4.18 -12.37
C ASP A 46 1.84 3.60 -12.46
N LYS A 47 1.54 2.71 -13.44
CA LYS A 47 0.22 2.09 -13.59
C LYS A 47 -0.03 1.07 -12.50
N MET A 48 0.92 0.17 -12.27
CA MET A 48 0.82 -0.82 -11.19
C MET A 48 0.80 -0.14 -9.84
N ILE A 49 1.63 0.88 -9.62
CA ILE A 49 1.62 1.65 -8.36
C ILE A 49 0.26 2.34 -8.15
N GLN A 50 -0.38 2.87 -9.20
CA GLN A 50 -1.71 3.46 -9.09
C GLN A 50 -2.78 2.42 -8.71
N LEU A 51 -2.68 1.19 -9.20
CA LEU A 51 -3.55 0.09 -8.78
C LEU A 51 -3.33 -0.26 -7.31
N ILE A 52 -2.07 -0.29 -6.84
CA ILE A 52 -1.76 -0.51 -5.43
C ILE A 52 -2.41 0.56 -4.55
N ILE A 53 -2.25 1.84 -4.92
CA ILE A 53 -2.89 2.97 -4.22
C ILE A 53 -4.41 2.81 -4.17
N ARG A 54 -5.04 2.42 -5.29
CA ARG A 54 -6.49 2.20 -5.34
C ARG A 54 -6.94 1.11 -4.38
N GLU A 55 -6.22 -0.02 -4.35
CA GLU A 55 -6.56 -1.14 -3.45
C GLU A 55 -6.42 -0.76 -1.97
N LEU A 56 -5.40 0.03 -1.62
CA LEU A 56 -5.19 0.53 -0.26
C LEU A 56 -6.24 1.56 0.17
N ASN A 57 -6.80 2.34 -0.76
CA ASN A 57 -7.76 3.39 -0.42
C ASN A 57 -9.23 2.92 -0.50
N PHE A 58 -9.55 2.08 -1.48
CA PHE A 58 -10.94 1.76 -1.84
C PHE A 58 -11.18 0.28 -2.14
N GLY A 59 -10.12 -0.54 -2.21
CA GLY A 59 -10.22 -1.95 -2.58
C GLY A 59 -10.16 -2.88 -1.38
N ARG A 60 -9.63 -4.08 -1.61
CA ARG A 60 -9.60 -5.17 -0.61
C ARG A 60 -8.87 -4.79 0.67
N TYR A 61 -7.90 -3.88 0.56
CA TYR A 61 -7.03 -3.48 1.66
C TYR A 61 -7.37 -2.10 2.19
N ALA A 62 -8.56 -1.57 1.89
CA ALA A 62 -9.02 -0.32 2.47
C ALA A 62 -9.03 -0.41 4.00
N ALA A 63 -8.52 0.63 4.67
CA ALA A 63 -8.61 0.71 6.11
C ALA A 63 -10.10 0.72 6.51
N PRO A 64 -10.50 0.01 7.59
CA PRO A 64 -11.87 0.06 8.06
C PRO A 64 -12.24 1.51 8.37
N SER A 65 -13.39 1.96 7.87
CA SER A 65 -13.87 3.32 8.11
C SER A 65 -13.92 3.56 9.62
N ARG A 66 -13.14 4.52 10.13
CA ARG A 66 -13.30 5.04 11.51
C ARG A 66 -14.70 5.64 11.63
N GLY A 67 -15.66 4.81 12.01
CA GLY A 67 -17.08 5.19 11.96
C GLY A 67 -18.01 4.03 12.28
N LYS A 68 -17.82 3.44 13.47
CA LYS A 68 -18.85 2.98 14.43
C LYS A 68 -18.17 2.06 15.44
N ALA A 69 -17.58 2.67 16.46
CA ALA A 69 -17.58 2.01 17.76
C ALA A 69 -19.07 1.89 18.14
N ALA A 70 -19.56 0.66 18.18
CA ALA A 70 -20.84 0.33 18.81
C ALA A 70 -20.70 0.45 20.33
#